data_AF-A0A9X0ABC6-F1
#
_entry.id   AF-A0A9X0ABC6-F1
#
_cell.length_a   1.000
_cell.length_b   1.000
_cell.length_c   1.000
_cell.angle_alpha   90.00
_cell.angle_beta   90.00
_cell.angle_gamma   90.00
#
_symmetry.space_group_name_H-M   'P 1'
#
loop_
_entity.id
_entity.type
_entity.pdbx_description
1 polymer ?
#
loop_
_entity_poly.entity_id
_entity_poly.type
_entity_poly.pdbx_seq_one_letter_code
_entity_poly.pdbx_strand_id
1 'polypeptide(L)'
;MEVSRSREPPLVNRDTNLLNETLTTPTAPSQFLVHLSKHPDTPTRELLHPYLSYETWLRKVFAKQHTGLDSLVGLVSIYDGHESSFKIRTIDHQAAINDKYIMPLGKCEQELEGDLAIAGSIARFHENFEAFTHGVLKDIDWSNIVVAGSAALLPLLSPRRNVPSTLSAAVEKSLEHYFQTIANASDIDIFMYGLDEQTAIRRIREIEATLRKNQRLLPGMGISLRTKNAITFVSPKWPYRHVQVILRLYQSITELITGFDIDCACVAFDGQQVYSSPRGIAAISTRTNTIDLTRRSPSYENRLFKYRKHNFEVFWDSLDRRKFDIAERRFGEMANSYELNPKRITGLARLVMFEMLLKRGHSRPYYIQRTLKKVDEVRDPAIMTGGSYDLSGYTNIETPYSALFTADRCV
;
A
#
# COMPACT_ATOMS: atom_id res chain seq x y z
N MET A 1 -18.35 61.50 12.46
CA MET A 1 -18.38 61.52 10.98
C MET A 1 -17.49 60.39 10.48
N GLU A 2 -18.02 59.63 9.52
CA GLU A 2 -17.63 58.28 9.11
C GLU A 2 -16.14 58.11 8.77
N VAL A 3 -15.56 57.01 9.23
CA VAL A 3 -14.26 56.50 8.75
C VAL A 3 -14.56 55.49 7.65
N SER A 4 -14.09 55.80 6.44
CA SER A 4 -14.23 55.01 5.23
C SER A 4 -13.53 53.66 5.34
N ARG A 5 -14.26 52.57 5.05
CA ARG A 5 -13.69 51.23 4.87
C ARG A 5 -13.18 51.10 3.44
N SER A 6 -11.86 50.92 3.29
CA SER A 6 -11.23 50.47 2.05
C SER A 6 -11.73 49.06 1.70
N ARG A 7 -12.20 48.86 0.47
CA ARG A 7 -12.57 47.55 -0.07
C ARG A 7 -11.29 46.81 -0.47
N GLU A 8 -11.06 45.64 0.11
CA GLU A 8 -10.08 44.67 -0.41
C GLU A 8 -10.51 44.20 -1.81
N PRO A 9 -9.57 43.94 -2.73
CA PRO A 9 -9.90 43.41 -4.06
C PRO A 9 -10.36 41.95 -3.95
N PRO A 10 -11.25 41.49 -4.84
CA PRO A 10 -11.75 40.12 -4.80
C PRO A 10 -10.62 39.12 -5.05
N LEU A 11 -10.59 38.07 -4.22
CA LEU A 11 -9.77 36.88 -4.40
C LEU A 11 -10.02 36.31 -5.79
N VAL A 12 -9.05 36.46 -6.69
CA VAL A 12 -9.04 35.78 -7.98
C VAL A 12 -9.09 34.28 -7.72
N ASN A 13 -10.12 33.65 -8.23
CA ASN A 13 -10.41 32.23 -8.12
C ASN A 13 -9.28 31.42 -8.81
N ARG A 14 -8.24 31.02 -8.05
CA ARG A 14 -7.08 30.26 -8.56
C ARG A 14 -7.43 28.82 -8.95
N ASP A 15 -8.55 28.30 -8.46
CA ASP A 15 -8.93 26.89 -8.67
C ASP A 15 -9.51 26.60 -10.05
N THR A 16 -10.03 27.61 -10.76
CA THR A 16 -10.59 27.42 -12.11
C THR A 16 -9.53 27.39 -13.22
N ASN A 17 -8.32 27.93 -13.00
CA ASN A 17 -7.27 27.97 -14.04
C ASN A 17 -6.47 26.66 -14.15
N LEU A 18 -6.38 25.85 -13.09
CA LEU A 18 -5.59 24.60 -13.09
C LEU A 18 -6.24 23.44 -13.87
N LEU A 19 -7.49 23.59 -14.29
CA LEU A 19 -8.25 22.55 -15.00
C LEU A 19 -8.13 22.65 -16.53
N ASN A 20 -7.72 23.82 -17.03
CA ASN A 20 -7.49 24.06 -18.46
C ASN A 20 -6.03 23.79 -18.88
N GLU A 21 -5.12 23.59 -17.93
CA GLU A 21 -3.76 23.17 -18.20
C GLU A 21 -3.71 21.64 -18.21
N THR A 22 -3.60 21.06 -19.40
CA THR A 22 -3.16 19.66 -19.52
C THR A 22 -1.71 19.62 -19.05
N LEU A 23 -1.47 19.11 -17.85
CA LEU A 23 -0.12 18.97 -17.33
C LEU A 23 0.67 18.02 -18.25
N THR A 24 1.73 18.55 -18.86
CA THR A 24 2.62 17.77 -19.71
C THR A 24 3.65 17.04 -18.87
N THR A 25 3.80 15.74 -19.11
CA THR A 25 4.89 14.92 -18.58
C THR A 25 6.02 14.85 -19.62
N PRO A 26 7.31 14.68 -19.21
CA PRO A 26 8.43 14.60 -20.15
C PRO A 26 8.29 13.48 -21.19
N THR A 27 7.69 12.35 -20.76
CA THR A 27 7.23 11.26 -21.63
C THR A 27 5.87 10.79 -21.12
N ALA A 28 5.10 10.06 -21.94
CA ALA A 28 3.86 9.46 -21.48
C ALA A 28 4.11 8.63 -20.20
N PRO A 29 3.18 8.62 -19.21
CA PRO A 29 3.35 7.84 -17.99
C PRO A 29 3.71 6.37 -18.24
N SER A 30 3.11 5.74 -19.26
CA SER A 30 3.43 4.37 -19.71
C SER A 30 4.89 4.15 -20.11
N GLN A 31 5.63 5.21 -20.43
CA GLN A 31 7.04 5.17 -20.79
C GLN A 31 7.98 5.53 -19.62
N PHE A 32 7.46 5.71 -18.40
CA PHE A 32 8.27 6.15 -17.26
C PHE A 32 9.44 5.21 -16.94
N LEU A 33 9.28 3.88 -17.09
CA LEU A 33 10.38 2.93 -16.90
C LEU A 33 11.50 3.14 -17.93
N VAL A 34 11.15 3.40 -19.18
CA VAL A 34 12.12 3.74 -20.25
C VAL A 34 12.76 5.10 -19.98
N HIS A 35 12.01 6.05 -19.42
CA HIS A 35 12.54 7.34 -19.03
C HIS A 35 13.61 7.21 -17.93
N LEU A 36 13.39 6.36 -16.92
CA LEU A 36 14.40 6.07 -15.88
C LEU A 36 15.66 5.42 -16.46
N SER A 37 15.51 4.45 -17.37
CA SER A 37 16.68 3.76 -17.95
C SER A 37 17.54 4.64 -18.84
N LYS A 38 16.96 5.67 -19.47
CA LYS A 38 17.69 6.68 -20.26
C LYS A 38 18.45 7.71 -19.41
N HIS A 39 18.15 7.82 -18.12
CA HIS A 39 18.75 8.80 -17.22
C HIS A 39 19.32 8.08 -15.97
N PRO A 40 20.35 7.23 -16.12
CA PRO A 40 20.91 6.45 -15.00
C PRO A 40 21.50 7.34 -13.90
N ASP A 41 22.13 8.47 -14.27
CA ASP A 41 22.85 9.33 -13.34
C ASP A 41 21.99 10.43 -12.68
N THR A 42 20.70 10.53 -13.05
CA THR A 42 19.78 11.52 -12.47
C THR A 42 19.00 10.91 -11.30
N PRO A 43 18.88 11.58 -10.14
CA PRO A 43 18.06 11.09 -9.02
C PRO A 43 16.62 10.77 -9.47
N THR A 44 16.11 9.60 -9.06
CA THR A 44 14.76 9.13 -9.41
C THR A 44 13.70 10.12 -8.93
N ARG A 45 13.88 10.71 -7.74
CA ARG A 45 12.96 11.74 -7.21
C ARG A 45 12.82 12.96 -8.11
N GLU A 46 13.89 13.36 -8.81
CA GLU A 46 13.86 14.49 -9.74
C GLU A 46 13.05 14.15 -10.99
N LEU A 47 13.36 12.99 -11.61
CA LEU A 47 12.65 12.49 -12.80
C LEU A 47 11.16 12.23 -12.52
N LEU A 48 10.82 11.85 -11.30
CA LEU A 48 9.46 11.56 -10.87
C LEU A 48 8.59 12.82 -10.71
N HIS A 49 9.17 13.99 -10.43
CA HIS A 49 8.44 15.18 -10.02
C HIS A 49 7.30 15.61 -10.98
N PRO A 50 7.51 15.67 -12.31
CA PRO A 50 6.42 16.01 -13.24
C PRO A 50 5.25 15.01 -13.21
N TYR A 51 5.53 13.74 -12.96
CA TYR A 51 4.52 12.69 -12.88
C TYR A 51 3.70 12.76 -11.59
N LEU A 52 4.27 13.25 -10.48
CA LEU A 52 3.52 13.50 -9.24
C LEU A 52 2.50 14.62 -9.42
N SER A 53 2.87 15.69 -10.14
CA SER A 53 1.97 16.78 -10.49
C SER A 53 0.83 16.28 -11.37
N TYR A 54 1.15 15.45 -12.38
CA TYR A 54 0.16 14.81 -13.24
C TYR A 54 -0.78 13.88 -12.45
N GLU A 55 -0.26 13.03 -11.56
CA GLU A 55 -1.07 12.15 -10.71
C GLU A 55 -1.98 12.96 -9.76
N THR A 56 -1.50 14.10 -9.25
CA THR A 56 -2.29 15.00 -8.40
C THR A 56 -3.46 15.62 -9.19
N TRP A 57 -3.22 16.00 -10.45
CA TRP A 57 -4.29 16.43 -11.35
C TRP A 57 -5.28 15.30 -11.62
N LEU A 58 -4.83 14.07 -11.92
CA LEU A 58 -5.71 12.92 -12.10
C LEU A 58 -6.62 12.70 -10.88
N ARG A 59 -6.09 12.78 -9.66
CA ARG A 59 -6.89 12.68 -8.43
C ARG A 59 -8.00 13.73 -8.34
N LYS A 60 -7.70 14.98 -8.73
CA LYS A 60 -8.70 16.06 -8.76
C LYS A 60 -9.75 15.83 -9.85
N VAL A 61 -9.35 15.23 -10.97
CA VAL A 61 -10.27 14.86 -12.05
C VAL A 61 -11.20 13.74 -11.61
N PHE A 62 -10.70 12.67 -11.00
CA PHE A 62 -11.52 11.58 -10.47
C PHE A 62 -12.39 11.97 -9.26
N ALA A 63 -12.04 13.04 -8.54
CA ALA A 63 -12.92 13.63 -7.54
C ALA A 63 -14.16 14.30 -8.16
N LYS A 64 -14.23 14.45 -9.49
CA LYS A 64 -15.42 14.88 -10.21
C LYS A 64 -16.14 13.66 -10.81
N GLN A 65 -17.46 13.72 -10.92
CA GLN A 65 -18.26 12.64 -11.50
C GLN A 65 -17.94 12.43 -12.98
N HIS A 66 -17.83 11.15 -13.39
CA HIS A 66 -17.71 10.63 -14.76
C HIS A 66 -16.74 11.38 -15.69
N THR A 67 -15.48 10.99 -15.66
CA THR A 67 -14.40 11.71 -16.34
C THR A 67 -14.19 11.30 -17.81
N GLY A 68 -14.76 10.16 -18.24
CA GLY A 68 -14.59 9.62 -19.60
C GLY A 68 -13.14 9.22 -19.94
N LEU A 69 -12.25 9.19 -18.94
CA LEU A 69 -10.85 8.83 -19.11
C LEU A 69 -10.66 7.34 -19.32
N ASP A 70 -9.62 6.97 -20.07
CA ASP A 70 -9.19 5.58 -20.20
C ASP A 70 -8.89 4.95 -18.84
N SER A 71 -9.21 3.66 -18.69
CA SER A 71 -9.11 2.95 -17.40
C SER A 71 -7.67 2.83 -16.89
N LEU A 72 -6.69 2.90 -17.79
CA LEU A 72 -5.27 2.72 -17.53
C LEU A 72 -4.47 4.04 -17.67
N VAL A 73 -5.15 5.18 -17.85
CA VAL A 73 -4.49 6.49 -17.98
C VAL A 73 -3.55 6.73 -16.80
N GLY A 74 -2.33 7.19 -17.05
CA GLY A 74 -1.36 7.47 -15.98
C GLY A 74 -0.70 6.24 -15.35
N LEU A 75 -1.01 5.03 -15.81
CA LEU A 75 -0.38 3.79 -15.36
C LEU A 75 0.66 3.27 -16.35
N VAL A 76 1.49 2.35 -15.85
CA VAL A 76 2.50 1.61 -16.59
C VAL A 76 2.17 0.12 -16.50
N SER A 77 2.03 -0.51 -17.64
CA SER A 77 1.95 -1.97 -17.78
C SER A 77 3.36 -2.55 -17.59
N ILE A 78 3.61 -3.24 -16.47
CA ILE A 78 4.96 -3.63 -16.07
C ILE A 78 5.61 -4.64 -17.02
N TYR A 79 4.83 -5.56 -17.58
CA TYR A 79 5.31 -6.63 -18.46
C TYR A 79 4.83 -6.38 -19.90
N ASP A 80 5.31 -5.27 -20.47
CA ASP A 80 5.01 -4.84 -21.84
C ASP A 80 6.32 -4.51 -22.60
N GLY A 81 7.28 -5.46 -22.55
CA GLY A 81 8.55 -5.41 -23.29
C GLY A 81 9.65 -4.56 -22.68
N HIS A 82 9.45 -4.02 -21.47
CA HIS A 82 10.39 -3.15 -20.78
C HIS A 82 10.69 -3.61 -19.34
N GLU A 83 10.21 -4.78 -18.94
CA GLU A 83 10.42 -5.35 -17.60
C GLU A 83 11.90 -5.51 -17.25
N SER A 84 12.75 -5.78 -18.24
CA SER A 84 14.21 -5.90 -18.07
C SER A 84 14.88 -4.59 -17.65
N SER A 85 14.25 -3.45 -17.94
CA SER A 85 14.71 -2.10 -17.56
C SER A 85 14.30 -1.70 -16.15
N PHE A 86 13.43 -2.47 -15.48
CA PHE A 86 12.98 -2.18 -14.13
C PHE A 86 14.04 -2.59 -13.10
N LYS A 87 15.09 -1.76 -13.01
CA LYS A 87 16.24 -1.99 -12.15
C LYS A 87 16.16 -1.27 -10.81
N ILE A 88 16.91 -1.77 -9.85
CA ILE A 88 17.20 -1.10 -8.59
C ILE A 88 18.10 0.11 -8.88
N ARG A 89 17.74 1.25 -8.28
CA ARG A 89 18.45 2.53 -8.38
C ARG A 89 18.82 3.02 -6.99
N THR A 90 20.10 3.10 -6.71
CA THR A 90 20.69 3.57 -5.45
C THR A 90 21.17 5.02 -5.52
N ILE A 91 21.13 5.65 -6.71
CA ILE A 91 21.54 7.04 -6.94
C ILE A 91 20.87 8.03 -5.98
N ASP A 92 19.60 7.81 -5.63
CA ASP A 92 18.85 8.63 -4.67
C ASP A 92 19.41 8.54 -3.24
N HIS A 93 19.97 7.40 -2.85
CA HIS A 93 20.67 7.22 -1.57
C HIS A 93 22.07 7.83 -1.63
N GLN A 94 22.75 7.75 -2.77
CA GLN A 94 24.09 8.35 -2.95
C GLN A 94 24.06 9.88 -2.96
N ALA A 95 23.01 10.47 -3.54
CA ALA A 95 22.85 11.93 -3.64
C ALA A 95 22.22 12.57 -2.39
N ALA A 96 21.53 11.80 -1.54
CA ALA A 96 20.82 12.34 -0.38
C ALA A 96 21.67 12.38 0.90
N ILE A 97 21.31 13.29 1.79
CA ILE A 97 21.81 13.29 3.18
C ILE A 97 21.09 12.15 3.93
N ASN A 98 21.85 11.19 4.46
CA ASN A 98 21.32 10.02 5.20
C ASN A 98 20.31 10.40 6.30
N ASP A 99 20.46 11.58 6.92
CA ASP A 99 19.57 12.08 7.98
C ASP A 99 18.13 12.33 7.53
N LYS A 100 17.83 12.31 6.22
CA LYS A 100 16.50 12.47 5.65
C LYS A 100 15.70 11.16 5.56
N TYR A 101 16.35 10.02 5.74
CA TYR A 101 15.69 8.72 5.77
C TYR A 101 15.17 8.41 7.16
N ILE A 102 14.04 7.72 7.26
CA ILE A 102 13.41 7.22 8.48
C ILE A 102 13.31 5.71 8.35
N MET A 103 13.66 5.00 9.42
CA MET A 103 13.80 3.54 9.42
C MET A 103 14.71 3.06 8.28
N PRO A 104 15.98 3.50 8.20
CA PRO A 104 16.86 3.13 7.09
C PRO A 104 17.08 1.62 7.01
N LEU A 105 17.36 1.11 5.81
CA LEU A 105 17.70 -0.30 5.59
C LEU A 105 19.12 -0.61 6.10
N GLY A 106 19.28 -1.79 6.73
CA GLY A 106 20.61 -2.33 7.02
C GLY A 106 21.30 -2.86 5.76
N LYS A 107 22.63 -2.99 5.77
CA LYS A 107 23.43 -3.43 4.59
C LYS A 107 22.93 -4.73 3.95
N CYS A 108 22.49 -5.71 4.75
CA CYS A 108 21.98 -6.99 4.23
C CYS A 108 20.56 -6.89 3.66
N GLU A 109 19.80 -5.84 4.00
CA GLU A 109 18.44 -5.58 3.52
C GLU A 109 18.44 -4.75 2.22
N GLN A 110 19.55 -4.07 1.90
CA GLN A 110 19.70 -3.25 0.71
C GLN A 110 19.94 -4.11 -0.55
N GLU A 111 19.19 -3.78 -1.59
CA GLU A 111 19.39 -4.33 -2.93
C GLU A 111 20.59 -3.66 -3.62
N LEU A 112 21.18 -4.31 -4.63
CA LEU A 112 22.33 -3.77 -5.36
C LEU A 112 21.90 -2.91 -6.55
N GLU A 113 22.68 -1.89 -6.86
CA GLU A 113 22.52 -1.09 -8.09
C GLU A 113 22.43 -1.99 -9.32
N GLY A 114 21.44 -1.75 -10.19
CA GLY A 114 21.30 -2.45 -11.46
C GLY A 114 20.69 -3.85 -11.38
N ASP A 115 20.51 -4.42 -10.18
CA ASP A 115 19.74 -5.66 -9.99
C ASP A 115 18.30 -5.46 -10.45
N LEU A 116 17.63 -6.54 -10.85
CA LEU A 116 16.22 -6.45 -11.20
C LEU A 116 15.38 -6.15 -9.95
N ALA A 117 14.51 -5.14 -10.00
CA ALA A 117 13.69 -4.75 -8.87
C ALA A 117 12.45 -5.64 -8.67
N ILE A 118 12.08 -6.38 -9.72
CA ILE A 118 10.85 -7.17 -9.82
C ILE A 118 11.14 -8.63 -10.21
N ALA A 119 10.10 -9.46 -10.28
CA ALA A 119 10.13 -10.76 -10.92
C ALA A 119 10.48 -10.62 -12.41
N GLY A 120 11.37 -11.48 -12.91
CA GLY A 120 11.96 -11.37 -14.26
C GLY A 120 11.01 -11.49 -15.45
N SER A 121 9.80 -11.99 -15.23
CA SER A 121 8.80 -12.19 -16.27
C SER A 121 7.41 -12.28 -15.66
N ILE A 122 6.38 -12.08 -16.48
CA ILE A 122 4.98 -12.27 -16.07
C ILE A 122 4.73 -13.71 -15.62
N ALA A 123 5.34 -14.71 -16.27
CA ALA A 123 5.26 -16.11 -15.86
C ALA A 123 5.80 -16.31 -14.44
N ARG A 124 6.94 -15.70 -14.13
CA ARG A 124 7.52 -15.74 -12.77
C ARG A 124 6.63 -15.02 -11.75
N PHE A 125 6.01 -13.91 -12.15
CA PHE A 125 5.01 -13.25 -11.30
C PHE A 125 3.81 -14.15 -11.01
N HIS A 126 3.26 -14.85 -12.00
CA HIS A 126 2.16 -15.79 -11.79
C HIS A 126 2.55 -16.94 -10.85
N GLU A 127 3.73 -17.53 -11.00
CA GLU A 127 4.25 -18.53 -10.05
C GLU A 127 4.32 -17.99 -8.62
N ASN A 128 4.86 -16.77 -8.46
CA ASN A 128 4.95 -16.10 -7.17
C ASN A 128 3.56 -15.79 -6.60
N PHE A 129 2.63 -15.34 -7.43
CA PHE A 129 1.28 -14.97 -7.04
C PHE A 129 0.45 -16.20 -6.62
N GLU A 130 0.58 -17.30 -7.36
CA GLU A 130 -0.03 -18.58 -7.00
C GLU A 130 0.52 -19.11 -5.67
N ALA A 131 1.85 -19.06 -5.47
CA ALA A 131 2.47 -19.44 -4.21
C ALA A 131 2.08 -18.52 -3.04
N PHE A 132 1.95 -17.21 -3.29
CA PHE A 132 1.49 -16.25 -2.29
C PHE A 132 0.04 -16.53 -1.87
N THR A 133 -0.84 -16.80 -2.82
CA THR A 133 -2.29 -17.01 -2.59
C THR A 133 -2.66 -18.46 -2.24
N HIS A 134 -1.74 -19.41 -2.41
CA HIS A 134 -1.98 -20.85 -2.34
C HIS A 134 -3.14 -21.30 -3.25
N GLY A 135 -3.28 -20.68 -4.42
CA GLY A 135 -4.32 -21.03 -5.40
C GLY A 135 -5.74 -20.74 -4.95
N VAL A 136 -5.95 -19.94 -3.89
CA VAL A 136 -7.29 -19.61 -3.42
C VAL A 136 -8.12 -18.86 -4.48
N LEU A 137 -7.45 -18.15 -5.39
CA LEU A 137 -8.03 -17.40 -6.50
C LEU A 137 -8.03 -18.16 -7.83
N LYS A 138 -7.69 -19.45 -7.84
CA LYS A 138 -7.66 -20.24 -9.06
C LYS A 138 -9.02 -20.23 -9.76
N ASP A 139 -9.01 -20.08 -11.08
CA ASP A 139 -10.20 -20.02 -11.95
C ASP A 139 -11.19 -18.88 -11.60
N ILE A 140 -10.75 -17.85 -10.88
CA ILE A 140 -11.57 -16.67 -10.65
C ILE A 140 -11.77 -15.91 -11.97
N ASP A 141 -12.98 -15.43 -12.20
CA ASP A 141 -13.23 -14.48 -13.28
C ASP A 141 -12.67 -13.11 -12.87
N TRP A 142 -11.73 -12.59 -13.63
CA TRP A 142 -11.07 -11.31 -13.35
C TRP A 142 -11.81 -10.07 -13.87
N SER A 143 -12.94 -10.27 -14.55
CA SER A 143 -13.75 -9.16 -15.08
C SER A 143 -14.08 -8.15 -13.98
N ASN A 144 -13.67 -6.89 -14.20
CA ASN A 144 -13.92 -5.75 -13.33
C ASN A 144 -13.38 -5.88 -11.89
N ILE A 145 -12.42 -6.79 -11.66
CA ILE A 145 -11.75 -6.94 -10.37
C ILE A 145 -10.24 -6.90 -10.54
N VAL A 146 -9.55 -6.39 -9.52
CA VAL A 146 -8.09 -6.47 -9.43
C VAL A 146 -7.68 -6.84 -8.01
N VAL A 147 -6.54 -7.51 -7.89
CA VAL A 147 -5.80 -7.55 -6.62
C VAL A 147 -4.83 -6.39 -6.61
N ALA A 148 -4.75 -5.64 -5.52
CA ALA A 148 -3.88 -4.47 -5.43
C ALA A 148 -3.18 -4.35 -4.06
N GLY A 149 -2.24 -3.43 -3.94
CA GLY A 149 -1.51 -3.20 -2.70
C GLY A 149 -0.51 -4.31 -2.42
N SER A 150 -0.38 -4.74 -1.16
CA SER A 150 0.62 -5.76 -0.78
C SER A 150 0.43 -7.09 -1.51
N ALA A 151 -0.81 -7.46 -1.83
CA ALA A 151 -1.10 -8.75 -2.48
C ALA A 151 -0.64 -8.79 -3.95
N ALA A 152 -0.57 -7.63 -4.63
CA ALA A 152 0.04 -7.53 -5.96
C ALA A 152 1.53 -7.20 -5.89
N LEU A 153 1.94 -6.35 -4.93
CA LEU A 153 3.33 -5.93 -4.77
C LEU A 153 4.25 -7.08 -4.37
N LEU A 154 3.92 -7.85 -3.33
CA LEU A 154 4.88 -8.82 -2.78
C LEU A 154 5.27 -9.93 -3.77
N PRO A 155 4.34 -10.48 -4.58
CA PRO A 155 4.70 -11.40 -5.67
C PRO A 155 5.48 -10.75 -6.81
N LEU A 156 5.33 -9.43 -7.00
CA LEU A 156 6.05 -8.65 -8.00
C LEU A 156 7.51 -8.43 -7.63
N LEU A 157 7.87 -8.29 -6.35
CA LEU A 157 9.23 -7.94 -5.96
C LEU A 157 10.25 -9.05 -6.23
N SER A 158 11.49 -8.64 -6.47
CA SER A 158 12.62 -9.58 -6.47
C SER A 158 12.79 -10.26 -5.09
N PRO A 159 13.26 -11.53 -5.05
CA PRO A 159 13.49 -12.23 -3.79
C PRO A 159 14.49 -11.48 -2.90
N ARG A 160 14.11 -11.27 -1.65
CA ARG A 160 14.95 -10.53 -0.69
C ARG A 160 16.25 -11.27 -0.37
N ARG A 161 17.35 -10.53 -0.38
CA ARG A 161 18.70 -11.03 -0.05
C ARG A 161 18.87 -11.45 1.41
N ASN A 162 18.16 -10.80 2.34
CA ASN A 162 18.23 -11.08 3.77
C ASN A 162 17.37 -12.26 4.24
N VAL A 163 16.60 -12.87 3.34
CA VAL A 163 15.81 -14.05 3.66
C VAL A 163 16.60 -15.25 3.14
N PRO A 164 17.08 -16.15 4.02
CA PRO A 164 17.75 -17.36 3.58
C PRO A 164 16.86 -18.03 2.55
N SER A 165 17.43 -18.36 1.39
CA SER A 165 16.75 -19.22 0.44
C SER A 165 16.58 -20.58 1.14
N THR A 166 15.45 -20.78 1.82
CA THR A 166 14.95 -22.12 2.16
C THR A 166 14.47 -22.86 0.90
N LEU A 167 15.06 -22.52 -0.26
CA LEU A 167 15.21 -23.33 -1.46
C LEU A 167 16.18 -24.49 -1.21
N SER A 168 16.12 -25.11 -0.02
CA SER A 168 16.73 -26.42 0.16
C SER A 168 15.86 -27.41 -0.62
N ALA A 169 16.48 -28.29 -1.41
CA ALA A 169 15.78 -29.34 -2.15
C ALA A 169 14.93 -30.25 -1.23
N ALA A 170 15.11 -30.18 0.09
CA ALA A 170 14.34 -30.91 1.09
C ALA A 170 13.01 -30.23 1.52
N VAL A 171 12.74 -28.98 1.11
CA VAL A 171 11.48 -28.28 1.43
C VAL A 171 10.53 -28.38 0.25
N GLU A 172 9.51 -29.23 0.37
CA GLU A 172 8.39 -29.27 -0.57
C GLU A 172 7.76 -27.87 -0.68
N LYS A 173 7.54 -27.38 -1.91
CA LYS A 173 6.94 -26.06 -2.20
C LYS A 173 7.64 -24.85 -1.57
N SER A 174 8.93 -24.72 -1.84
CA SER A 174 9.80 -23.65 -1.32
C SER A 174 9.29 -22.21 -1.51
N LEU A 175 8.56 -21.90 -2.60
CA LEU A 175 7.96 -20.57 -2.82
C LEU A 175 6.79 -20.28 -1.87
N GLU A 176 5.94 -21.27 -1.61
CA GLU A 176 4.85 -21.14 -0.63
C GLU A 176 5.44 -20.83 0.75
N HIS A 177 6.47 -21.58 1.15
CA HIS A 177 7.18 -21.37 2.41
C HIS A 177 7.88 -19.99 2.49
N TYR A 178 8.44 -19.51 1.37
CA TYR A 178 9.00 -18.16 1.29
C TYR A 178 7.93 -17.09 1.62
N PHE A 179 6.78 -17.13 0.94
CA PHE A 179 5.70 -16.16 1.18
C PHE A 179 5.03 -16.33 2.55
N GLN A 180 4.97 -17.54 3.08
CA GLN A 180 4.56 -17.76 4.47
C GLN A 180 5.53 -17.09 5.45
N THR A 181 6.83 -17.09 5.17
CA THR A 181 7.85 -16.45 6.02
C THR A 181 7.79 -14.92 5.92
N ILE A 182 7.79 -14.38 4.71
CA ILE A 182 7.97 -12.94 4.48
C ILE A 182 6.67 -12.12 4.54
N ALA A 183 5.53 -12.80 4.49
CA ALA A 183 4.21 -12.19 4.37
C ALA A 183 3.15 -12.89 5.24
N ASN A 184 3.52 -13.54 6.35
CA ASN A 184 2.60 -14.30 7.22
C ASN A 184 1.29 -13.57 7.61
N ALA A 185 1.33 -12.25 7.76
CA ALA A 185 0.19 -11.42 8.17
C ALA A 185 -0.42 -10.62 7.01
N SER A 186 -0.11 -10.95 5.75
CA SER A 186 -0.68 -10.28 4.58
C SER A 186 -1.96 -10.98 4.12
N ASP A 187 -3.02 -10.18 4.05
CA ASP A 187 -4.30 -10.54 3.43
C ASP A 187 -4.24 -10.32 1.91
N ILE A 188 -5.27 -10.81 1.22
CA ILE A 188 -5.49 -10.62 -0.23
C ILE A 188 -6.61 -9.60 -0.41
N ASP A 189 -6.26 -8.39 -0.83
CA ASP A 189 -7.22 -7.31 -1.07
C ASP A 189 -7.68 -7.30 -2.54
N ILE A 190 -8.97 -7.57 -2.76
CA ILE A 190 -9.66 -7.49 -4.05
C ILE A 190 -10.44 -6.17 -4.11
N PHE A 191 -10.27 -5.46 -5.23
CA PHE A 191 -10.94 -4.22 -5.54
C PHE A 191 -11.80 -4.38 -6.78
N MET A 192 -12.90 -3.64 -6.85
CA MET A 192 -13.83 -3.64 -7.98
C MET A 192 -13.82 -2.28 -8.67
N TYR A 193 -13.90 -2.28 -10.00
CA TYR A 193 -13.92 -1.06 -10.80
C TYR A 193 -14.90 -1.14 -11.96
N GLY A 194 -15.48 0.00 -12.36
CA GLY A 194 -16.40 0.10 -13.49
C GLY A 194 -17.71 -0.65 -13.31
N LEU A 195 -18.15 -0.86 -12.05
CA LEU A 195 -19.38 -1.60 -11.73
C LEU A 195 -20.40 -0.69 -11.05
N ASP A 196 -21.68 -0.96 -11.31
CA ASP A 196 -22.77 -0.52 -10.45
C ASP A 196 -22.89 -1.42 -9.21
N GLU A 197 -23.67 -0.95 -8.23
CA GLU A 197 -23.88 -1.61 -6.95
C GLU A 197 -24.45 -3.03 -7.07
N GLN A 198 -25.46 -3.23 -7.93
CA GLN A 198 -26.11 -4.53 -8.06
C GLN A 198 -25.16 -5.55 -8.68
N THR A 199 -24.39 -5.11 -9.69
CA THR A 199 -23.36 -5.92 -10.31
C THR A 199 -22.24 -6.24 -9.32
N ALA A 200 -21.76 -5.27 -8.53
CA ALA A 200 -20.77 -5.50 -7.49
C ALA A 200 -21.20 -6.55 -6.46
N ILE A 201 -22.48 -6.53 -6.02
CA ILE A 201 -23.02 -7.54 -5.09
C ILE A 201 -22.99 -8.94 -5.72
N ARG A 202 -23.33 -9.07 -7.02
CA ARG A 202 -23.22 -10.36 -7.73
C ARG A 202 -21.77 -10.83 -7.80
N ARG A 203 -20.84 -9.94 -8.13
CA ARG A 203 -19.39 -10.23 -8.16
C ARG A 203 -18.87 -10.70 -6.81
N ILE A 204 -19.27 -10.08 -5.70
CA ILE A 204 -18.88 -10.54 -4.35
C ILE A 204 -19.30 -11.99 -4.10
N ARG A 205 -20.50 -12.40 -4.54
CA ARG A 205 -20.99 -13.79 -4.37
C ARG A 205 -20.21 -14.78 -5.23
N GLU A 206 -19.84 -14.39 -6.46
CA GLU A 206 -19.02 -15.21 -7.36
C GLU A 206 -17.60 -15.41 -6.83
N ILE A 207 -17.01 -14.33 -6.28
CA ILE A 207 -15.74 -14.38 -5.56
C ILE A 207 -15.86 -15.38 -4.40
N GLU A 208 -16.85 -15.22 -3.51
CA GLU A 208 -17.06 -16.13 -2.38
C GLU A 208 -17.17 -17.59 -2.82
N ALA A 209 -17.98 -17.87 -3.84
CA ALA A 209 -18.18 -19.23 -4.36
C ALA A 209 -16.86 -19.85 -4.83
N THR A 210 -16.03 -19.08 -5.53
CA THR A 210 -14.69 -19.50 -5.98
C THR A 210 -13.77 -19.79 -4.79
N LEU A 211 -13.72 -18.88 -3.81
CA LEU A 211 -12.90 -19.07 -2.61
C LEU A 211 -13.30 -20.32 -1.83
N ARG A 212 -14.60 -20.54 -1.62
CA ARG A 212 -15.13 -21.72 -0.91
C ARG A 212 -14.80 -23.01 -1.65
N LYS A 213 -14.96 -23.03 -2.97
CA LYS A 213 -14.62 -24.17 -3.84
C LYS A 213 -13.13 -24.52 -3.73
N ASN A 214 -12.25 -23.53 -3.91
CA ASN A 214 -10.80 -23.75 -3.93
C ASN A 214 -10.27 -24.20 -2.56
N GLN A 215 -10.85 -23.70 -1.47
CA GLN A 215 -10.53 -24.15 -0.10
C GLN A 215 -11.23 -25.46 0.31
N ARG A 216 -12.06 -26.04 -0.57
CA ARG A 216 -12.87 -27.24 -0.31
C ARG A 216 -13.67 -27.10 0.99
N LEU A 217 -14.38 -25.99 1.16
CA LEU A 217 -15.21 -25.73 2.34
C LEU A 217 -16.55 -26.43 2.19
N LEU A 218 -17.00 -27.11 3.25
CA LEU A 218 -18.35 -27.67 3.31
C LEU A 218 -19.38 -26.54 3.58
N PRO A 219 -20.66 -26.77 3.27
CA PRO A 219 -21.74 -25.87 3.68
C PRO A 219 -21.65 -25.54 5.18
N GLY A 220 -21.78 -24.26 5.53
CA GLY A 220 -21.68 -23.78 6.92
C GLY A 220 -20.26 -23.58 7.47
N MET A 221 -19.20 -23.99 6.77
CA MET A 221 -17.82 -23.85 7.29
C MET A 221 -17.13 -22.51 6.99
N GLY A 222 -17.70 -21.67 6.14
CA GLY A 222 -17.11 -20.38 5.75
C GLY A 222 -17.58 -19.25 6.66
N ILE A 223 -16.64 -18.45 7.17
CA ILE A 223 -16.91 -17.25 7.98
C ILE A 223 -16.61 -16.01 7.13
N SER A 224 -17.57 -15.08 7.09
CA SER A 224 -17.43 -13.79 6.42
C SER A 224 -17.67 -12.67 7.44
N LEU A 225 -16.75 -11.71 7.52
CA LEU A 225 -16.87 -10.54 8.39
C LEU A 225 -17.10 -9.30 7.54
N ARG A 226 -18.20 -8.59 7.77
CA ARG A 226 -18.48 -7.33 7.08
C ARG A 226 -18.19 -6.14 7.99
N THR A 227 -17.41 -5.20 7.50
CA THR A 227 -17.17 -3.89 8.10
C THR A 227 -17.78 -2.79 7.21
N LYS A 228 -17.63 -1.52 7.60
CA LYS A 228 -18.03 -0.38 6.76
C LYS A 228 -17.35 -0.39 5.38
N ASN A 229 -16.08 -0.82 5.31
CA ASN A 229 -15.22 -0.62 4.16
C ASN A 229 -14.84 -1.91 3.41
N ALA A 230 -15.07 -3.08 3.99
CA ALA A 230 -14.65 -4.35 3.42
C ALA A 230 -15.51 -5.52 3.90
N ILE A 231 -15.60 -6.56 3.08
CA ILE A 231 -16.02 -7.92 3.47
C ILE A 231 -14.78 -8.81 3.48
N THR A 232 -14.48 -9.42 4.62
CA THR A 232 -13.36 -10.34 4.80
C THR A 232 -13.86 -11.77 4.84
N PHE A 233 -13.50 -12.57 3.84
CA PHE A 233 -13.66 -14.02 3.85
C PHE A 233 -12.52 -14.64 4.67
N VAL A 234 -12.85 -15.08 5.87
CA VAL A 234 -11.91 -15.64 6.84
C VAL A 234 -11.59 -17.07 6.43
N SER A 235 -10.39 -17.29 5.90
CA SER A 235 -9.87 -18.63 5.60
C SER A 235 -9.71 -19.48 6.88
N PRO A 236 -10.47 -20.57 7.02
CA PRO A 236 -10.46 -21.41 8.23
C PRO A 236 -9.36 -22.49 8.20
N LYS A 237 -8.71 -22.69 7.04
CA LYS A 237 -7.67 -23.70 6.84
C LYS A 237 -6.34 -23.00 6.57
N TRP A 238 -5.32 -23.29 7.36
CA TRP A 238 -3.94 -22.98 6.99
C TRP A 238 -3.55 -23.83 5.76
N PRO A 239 -2.76 -23.32 4.80
CA PRO A 239 -2.07 -22.01 4.73
C PRO A 239 -2.84 -20.89 4.02
N TYR A 240 -4.15 -21.04 3.77
CA TYR A 240 -4.91 -20.01 3.05
C TYR A 240 -4.98 -18.69 3.83
N ARG A 241 -4.84 -17.59 3.09
CA ARG A 241 -4.89 -16.22 3.60
C ARG A 241 -6.33 -15.72 3.63
N HIS A 242 -6.64 -14.77 4.51
CA HIS A 242 -7.93 -14.09 4.43
C HIS A 242 -8.01 -13.28 3.14
N VAL A 243 -9.20 -13.27 2.52
CA VAL A 243 -9.46 -12.50 1.29
C VAL A 243 -10.43 -11.39 1.64
N GLN A 244 -10.05 -10.15 1.37
CA GLN A 244 -10.86 -8.96 1.63
C GLN A 244 -11.37 -8.40 0.31
N VAL A 245 -12.68 -8.23 0.18
CA VAL A 245 -13.27 -7.45 -0.91
C VAL A 245 -13.55 -6.05 -0.40
N ILE A 246 -12.89 -5.06 -0.98
CA ILE A 246 -13.04 -3.66 -0.63
C ILE A 246 -14.35 -3.13 -1.22
N LEU A 247 -15.17 -2.52 -0.36
CA LEU A 247 -16.51 -2.03 -0.70
C LEU A 247 -16.49 -0.63 -1.33
N ARG A 248 -15.34 -0.06 -1.64
CA ARG A 248 -15.29 1.16 -2.47
C ARG A 248 -15.32 0.75 -3.93
N LEU A 249 -16.28 1.27 -4.69
CA LEU A 249 -16.32 1.12 -6.14
C LEU A 249 -15.51 2.24 -6.78
N TYR A 250 -14.61 1.85 -7.68
CA TYR A 250 -13.79 2.77 -8.45
C TYR A 250 -14.31 2.87 -9.88
N GLN A 251 -14.11 3.99 -10.55
CA GLN A 251 -14.41 4.14 -11.98
C GLN A 251 -13.41 3.36 -12.83
N SER A 252 -12.14 3.34 -12.42
CA SER A 252 -11.05 2.68 -13.15
C SER A 252 -9.93 2.18 -12.23
N ILE A 253 -9.00 1.41 -12.81
CA ILE A 253 -7.78 0.97 -12.10
C ILE A 253 -6.91 2.19 -11.74
N THR A 254 -6.88 3.23 -12.59
CA THR A 254 -6.19 4.48 -12.27
C THR A 254 -6.77 5.17 -11.04
N GLU A 255 -8.10 5.31 -10.92
CA GLU A 255 -8.70 5.91 -9.72
C GLU A 255 -8.29 5.15 -8.45
N LEU A 256 -8.32 3.81 -8.52
CA LEU A 256 -7.87 2.94 -7.44
C LEU A 256 -6.42 3.23 -7.03
N ILE A 257 -5.50 3.16 -7.98
CA ILE A 257 -4.06 3.26 -7.74
C ILE A 257 -3.67 4.66 -7.26
N THR A 258 -4.23 5.71 -7.86
CA THR A 258 -3.96 7.10 -7.45
C THR A 258 -4.52 7.42 -6.06
N GLY A 259 -5.52 6.67 -5.59
CA GLY A 259 -6.07 6.76 -4.24
C GLY A 259 -5.19 6.17 -3.14
N PHE A 260 -4.13 5.44 -3.47
CA PHE A 260 -3.26 4.83 -2.45
C PHE A 260 -2.33 5.83 -1.79
N ASP A 261 -2.19 5.64 -0.47
CA ASP A 261 -1.41 6.48 0.42
C ASP A 261 0.10 6.18 0.36
N ILE A 262 0.47 4.90 0.29
CA ILE A 262 1.87 4.44 0.22
C ILE A 262 2.31 4.24 -1.23
N ASP A 263 3.47 4.79 -1.57
CA ASP A 263 4.03 4.76 -2.94
C ASP A 263 4.20 3.33 -3.45
N CYS A 264 4.96 2.48 -2.76
CA CYS A 264 5.22 1.11 -3.20
C CYS A 264 3.96 0.25 -3.29
N ALA A 265 2.88 0.63 -2.60
CA ALA A 265 1.63 -0.11 -2.66
C ALA A 265 0.86 0.11 -3.97
N CYS A 266 1.25 1.10 -4.79
CA CYS A 266 0.60 1.51 -6.04
C CYS A 266 0.78 0.48 -7.17
N VAL A 267 0.39 -0.77 -6.91
CA VAL A 267 0.47 -1.91 -7.82
C VAL A 267 -0.90 -2.60 -7.85
N ALA A 268 -1.38 -2.94 -9.05
CA ALA A 268 -2.58 -3.75 -9.28
C ALA A 268 -2.29 -4.88 -10.27
N PHE A 269 -3.01 -5.98 -10.13
CA PHE A 269 -3.00 -7.13 -11.02
C PHE A 269 -4.43 -7.51 -11.38
N ASP A 270 -4.72 -7.59 -12.68
CA ASP A 270 -6.06 -7.85 -13.24
C ASP A 270 -6.24 -9.29 -13.72
N GLY A 271 -5.36 -10.22 -13.32
CA GLY A 271 -5.37 -11.60 -13.80
C GLY A 271 -4.52 -11.86 -15.03
N GLN A 272 -4.14 -10.82 -15.79
CA GLN A 272 -3.32 -10.93 -17.00
C GLN A 272 -2.07 -10.05 -16.94
N GLN A 273 -2.19 -8.85 -16.40
CA GLN A 273 -1.15 -7.83 -16.40
C GLN A 273 -1.04 -7.13 -15.05
N VAL A 274 0.20 -6.72 -14.75
CA VAL A 274 0.52 -5.95 -13.55
C VAL A 274 0.71 -4.49 -13.94
N TYR A 275 0.00 -3.60 -13.27
CA TYR A 275 0.08 -2.16 -13.48
C TYR A 275 0.66 -1.46 -12.26
N SER A 276 1.39 -0.37 -12.48
CA SER A 276 1.85 0.52 -11.41
C SER A 276 1.78 1.97 -11.87
N SER A 277 1.64 2.91 -10.93
CA SER A 277 1.90 4.33 -11.23
C SER A 277 3.40 4.61 -11.33
N PRO A 278 3.82 5.72 -11.97
CA PRO A 278 5.22 6.19 -11.93
C PRO A 278 5.77 6.30 -10.50
N ARG A 279 4.94 6.75 -9.55
CA ARG A 279 5.28 6.83 -8.13
C ARG A 279 5.56 5.46 -7.51
N GLY A 280 4.73 4.46 -7.82
CA GLY A 280 4.96 3.08 -7.40
C GLY A 280 6.25 2.49 -8.00
N ILE A 281 6.51 2.77 -9.28
CA ILE A 281 7.75 2.35 -9.96
C ILE A 281 8.98 2.95 -9.29
N ALA A 282 8.97 4.25 -9.03
CA ALA A 282 10.08 4.93 -8.37
C ALA A 282 10.34 4.34 -6.98
N ALA A 283 9.28 4.06 -6.21
CA ALA A 283 9.42 3.48 -4.88
C ALA A 283 9.95 2.04 -4.89
N ILE A 284 9.55 1.23 -5.87
CA ILE A 284 10.07 -0.14 -6.06
C ILE A 284 11.54 -0.11 -6.50
N SER A 285 11.88 0.75 -7.46
CA SER A 285 13.23 0.89 -8.00
C SER A 285 14.21 1.38 -6.93
N THR A 286 13.81 2.34 -6.09
CA THR A 286 14.66 2.90 -5.02
C THR A 286 14.51 2.21 -3.67
N ARG A 287 13.60 1.23 -3.56
CA ARG A 287 13.18 0.61 -2.28
C ARG A 287 12.85 1.65 -1.20
N THR A 288 12.23 2.76 -1.60
CA THR A 288 11.96 3.92 -0.73
C THR A 288 10.54 4.44 -0.93
N ASN A 289 9.79 4.62 0.16
CA ASN A 289 8.53 5.37 0.16
C ASN A 289 8.79 6.83 0.55
N THR A 290 8.25 7.79 -0.18
CA THR A 290 8.36 9.21 0.17
C THR A 290 7.17 9.64 1.04
N ILE A 291 7.42 10.51 2.03
CA ILE A 291 6.33 11.12 2.80
C ILE A 291 5.61 12.16 1.95
N ASP A 292 4.33 11.90 1.67
CA ASP A 292 3.38 12.85 1.07
C ASP A 292 2.20 13.06 2.03
N LEU A 293 2.19 14.21 2.70
CA LEU A 293 1.17 14.55 3.68
C LEU A 293 -0.22 14.76 3.04
N THR A 294 -0.30 15.02 1.73
CA THR A 294 -1.58 15.16 1.00
C THR A 294 -2.31 13.83 0.78
N ARG A 295 -1.63 12.72 1.08
CA ARG A 295 -2.12 11.34 0.94
C ARG A 295 -2.21 10.60 2.28
N ARG A 296 -1.85 11.27 3.37
CA ARG A 296 -1.77 10.66 4.70
C ARG A 296 -3.13 10.13 5.15
N SER A 297 -3.26 8.80 5.16
CA SER A 297 -4.42 8.11 5.71
C SER A 297 -4.31 7.96 7.25
N PRO A 298 -5.40 7.59 7.95
CA PRO A 298 -5.36 7.33 9.40
C PRO A 298 -4.35 6.24 9.83
N SER A 299 -4.02 5.30 8.93
CA SER A 299 -3.08 4.20 9.19
C SER A 299 -1.71 4.41 8.53
N TYR A 300 -1.44 5.61 7.99
CA TYR A 300 -0.27 5.90 7.17
C TYR A 300 1.06 5.50 7.81
N GLU A 301 1.32 5.89 9.07
CA GLU A 301 2.58 5.55 9.73
C GLU A 301 2.74 4.04 9.94
N ASN A 302 1.64 3.35 10.27
CA ASN A 302 1.65 1.90 10.45
C ASN A 302 1.90 1.18 9.12
N ARG A 303 1.30 1.67 8.04
CA ARG A 303 1.54 1.14 6.69
C ARG A 303 2.98 1.37 6.24
N LEU A 304 3.56 2.54 6.49
CA LEU A 304 4.99 2.80 6.26
C LEU A 304 5.85 1.78 7.04
N PHE A 305 5.54 1.53 8.31
CA PHE A 305 6.24 0.52 9.11
C PHE A 305 6.03 -0.92 8.61
N LYS A 306 4.83 -1.26 8.12
CA LYS A 306 4.54 -2.54 7.46
C LYS A 306 5.45 -2.71 6.24
N TYR A 307 5.48 -1.73 5.32
CA TYR A 307 6.31 -1.80 4.12
C TYR A 307 7.81 -1.74 4.43
N ARG A 308 8.22 -1.15 5.55
CA ARG A 308 9.60 -1.28 6.04
C ARG A 308 10.03 -2.71 6.34
N LYS A 309 9.11 -3.55 6.83
CA LYS A 309 9.36 -5.00 6.99
C LYS A 309 9.42 -5.73 5.65
N HIS A 310 9.06 -5.06 4.55
CA HIS A 310 9.18 -5.53 3.17
C HIS A 310 10.37 -4.90 2.43
N ASN A 311 11.37 -4.42 3.17
CA ASN A 311 12.58 -3.74 2.69
C ASN A 311 12.29 -2.43 1.94
N PHE A 312 11.35 -1.61 2.43
CA PHE A 312 11.16 -0.24 1.98
C PHE A 312 11.46 0.77 3.08
N GLU A 313 12.53 1.55 2.93
CA GLU A 313 12.75 2.68 3.83
C GLU A 313 11.82 3.86 3.52
N VAL A 314 11.84 4.86 4.39
CA VAL A 314 10.99 6.05 4.26
C VAL A 314 11.87 7.27 4.08
N PHE A 315 11.58 8.09 3.08
CA PHE A 315 12.29 9.34 2.84
C PHE A 315 11.38 10.53 3.08
N TRP A 316 11.88 11.56 3.75
CA TRP A 316 11.18 12.82 3.88
C TRP A 316 12.12 14.01 3.75
N ASP A 317 12.00 14.73 2.63
CA ASP A 317 12.86 15.87 2.33
C ASP A 317 12.84 16.96 3.42
N SER A 318 11.67 17.21 4.02
CA SER A 318 11.51 18.20 5.08
C SER A 318 11.95 17.72 6.47
N LEU A 319 12.50 16.52 6.60
CA LEU A 319 12.95 15.98 7.89
C LEU A 319 14.14 16.78 8.43
N ASP A 320 14.06 17.23 9.68
CA ASP A 320 15.15 17.87 10.39
C ASP A 320 15.36 17.20 11.75
N ARG A 321 16.28 16.24 11.81
CA ARG A 321 16.57 15.43 13.01
C ARG A 321 17.01 16.25 14.22
N ARG A 322 17.59 17.43 14.01
CA ARG A 322 18.01 18.34 15.09
C ARG A 322 16.84 18.83 15.93
N LYS A 323 15.63 18.89 15.37
CA LYS A 323 14.42 19.37 16.06
C LYS A 323 13.85 18.36 17.06
N PHE A 324 14.32 17.11 17.07
CA PHE A 324 13.76 16.05 17.93
C PHE A 324 14.81 15.05 18.47
N ASP A 325 16.09 15.40 18.48
CA ASP A 325 17.17 14.60 19.10
C ASP A 325 16.90 14.31 20.60
N ILE A 326 16.41 15.32 21.35
CA ILE A 326 16.00 15.14 22.76
C ILE A 326 14.86 14.12 22.89
N ALA A 327 13.95 14.08 21.91
CA ALA A 327 12.86 13.10 21.91
C ALA A 327 13.40 11.69 21.65
N GLU A 328 14.37 11.49 20.75
CA GLU A 328 14.97 10.17 20.50
C GLU A 328 15.63 9.61 21.79
N ARG A 329 16.33 10.45 22.57
CA ARG A 329 16.91 10.04 23.86
C ARG A 329 15.84 9.73 24.92
N ARG A 330 14.85 10.62 25.08
CA ARG A 330 13.74 10.44 26.04
C ARG A 330 12.84 9.25 25.69
N PHE A 331 12.58 9.00 24.41
CA PHE A 331 11.86 7.80 23.96
C PHE A 331 12.65 6.53 24.30
N GLY A 332 13.98 6.59 24.26
CA GLY A 332 14.85 5.48 24.65
C GLY A 332 14.65 5.10 26.13
N GLU A 333 14.53 6.09 26.99
CA GLU A 333 14.23 5.95 28.41
C GLU A 333 12.79 5.44 28.64
N MET A 334 11.79 6.07 28.01
CA MET A 334 10.37 5.68 28.18
C MET A 334 10.04 4.30 27.58
N ALA A 335 10.74 3.87 26.52
CA ALA A 335 10.56 2.53 25.97
C ALA A 335 11.01 1.43 26.94
N ASN A 336 11.80 1.77 27.97
CA ASN A 336 12.22 0.84 29.01
C ASN A 336 11.31 0.86 30.25
N SER A 337 10.40 1.84 30.39
CA SER A 337 9.60 2.04 31.60
C SER A 337 8.17 1.44 31.55
N TYR A 338 7.78 0.71 30.50
CA TYR A 338 6.40 0.25 30.27
C TYR A 338 5.34 1.38 30.13
N GLU A 339 5.75 2.65 30.22
CA GLU A 339 4.85 3.82 30.14
C GLU A 339 4.53 4.24 28.71
N LEU A 340 5.22 3.66 27.72
CA LEU A 340 4.92 3.92 26.32
C LEU A 340 3.56 3.34 25.94
N ASN A 341 2.60 4.22 25.66
CA ASN A 341 1.35 3.83 25.03
C ASN A 341 1.37 4.19 23.52
N PRO A 342 1.69 3.24 22.62
CA PRO A 342 1.73 3.46 21.17
C PRO A 342 0.48 4.10 20.57
N LYS A 343 -0.68 3.93 21.21
CA LYS A 343 -1.95 4.53 20.74
C LYS A 343 -1.94 6.06 20.83
N ARG A 344 -1.21 6.62 21.80
CA ARG A 344 -1.14 8.08 22.04
C ARG A 344 -0.05 8.78 21.23
N ILE A 345 0.89 8.02 20.67
CA ILE A 345 1.99 8.55 19.88
C ILE A 345 1.57 8.54 18.41
N THR A 346 1.58 9.68 17.72
CA THR A 346 1.13 9.83 16.33
C THR A 346 2.16 10.56 15.47
N GLY A 347 1.98 10.55 14.14
CA GLY A 347 2.81 11.33 13.22
C GLY A 347 4.29 10.94 13.27
N LEU A 348 5.17 11.94 13.15
CA LEU A 348 6.61 11.75 13.15
C LEU A 348 7.12 11.03 14.42
N ALA A 349 6.55 11.32 15.59
CA ALA A 349 6.95 10.66 16.84
C ALA A 349 6.71 9.14 16.77
N ARG A 350 5.64 8.70 16.09
CA ARG A 350 5.37 7.27 15.87
C ARG A 350 6.40 6.63 14.93
N LEU A 351 6.79 7.34 13.86
CA LEU A 351 7.82 6.86 12.93
C LEU A 351 9.20 6.76 13.61
N VAL A 352 9.57 7.74 14.44
CA VAL A 352 10.81 7.69 15.24
C VAL A 352 10.77 6.50 16.20
N MET A 353 9.64 6.29 16.90
CA MET A 353 9.46 5.12 17.76
C MET A 353 9.64 3.80 16.98
N PHE A 354 9.09 3.69 15.76
CA PHE A 354 9.29 2.52 14.91
C PHE A 354 10.76 2.31 14.52
N GLU A 355 11.48 3.36 14.14
CA GLU A 355 12.91 3.30 13.85
C GLU A 355 13.72 2.78 15.05
N MET A 356 13.43 3.26 16.26
CA MET A 356 14.07 2.78 17.48
C MET A 356 13.77 1.31 17.76
N LEU A 357 12.54 0.87 17.52
CA LEU A 357 12.14 -0.54 17.66
C LEU A 357 12.83 -1.47 16.67
N LEU A 358 13.18 -0.97 15.48
CA LEU A 358 13.98 -1.72 14.51
C LEU A 358 15.44 -1.82 14.98
N LYS A 359 16.03 -0.71 15.47
CA LYS A 359 17.40 -0.66 16.01
C LYS A 359 17.62 -1.63 17.18
N ARG A 360 16.61 -1.85 18.04
CA ARG A 360 16.70 -2.76 19.22
C ARG A 360 16.63 -4.26 18.91
N GLY A 361 16.34 -4.66 17.67
CA GLY A 361 16.35 -6.07 17.27
C GLY A 361 15.34 -6.94 18.04
N HIS A 362 15.81 -8.06 18.62
CA HIS A 362 15.00 -9.08 19.32
C HIS A 362 14.67 -8.74 20.79
N SER A 363 15.27 -7.71 21.37
CA SER A 363 14.95 -7.24 22.73
C SER A 363 13.69 -6.35 22.70
N ARG A 364 12.61 -6.89 22.12
CA ARG A 364 11.30 -6.22 22.02
C ARG A 364 10.47 -6.63 23.21
N PRO A 365 10.04 -5.69 24.06
CA PRO A 365 9.05 -6.01 25.06
C PRO A 365 7.77 -6.51 24.38
N TYR A 366 7.31 -7.71 24.76
CA TYR A 366 6.12 -8.38 24.21
C TYR A 366 4.88 -7.44 24.17
N TYR A 367 4.76 -6.53 25.14
CA TYR A 367 3.67 -5.56 25.22
C TYR A 367 3.63 -4.59 24.02
N ILE A 368 4.79 -4.15 23.50
CA ILE A 368 4.84 -3.25 22.34
C ILE A 368 4.37 -4.00 21.10
N GLN A 369 4.83 -5.24 20.90
CA GLN A 369 4.44 -6.06 19.76
C GLN A 369 2.91 -6.32 19.72
N ARG A 370 2.31 -6.62 20.88
CA ARG A 370 0.86 -6.81 21.00
C ARG A 370 0.08 -5.51 20.79
N THR A 371 0.60 -4.38 21.27
CA THR A 371 -0.06 -3.08 21.11
C THR A 371 -0.02 -2.58 19.68
N LEU A 372 1.10 -2.79 18.97
CA LEU A 372 1.23 -2.45 17.55
C LEU A 372 0.27 -3.27 16.67
N LYS A 373 0.14 -4.59 16.93
CA LYS A 373 -0.86 -5.43 16.23
C LYS A 373 -2.30 -4.90 16.43
N LYS A 374 -2.66 -4.50 17.65
CA LYS A 374 -3.97 -3.90 17.93
C LYS A 374 -4.18 -2.54 17.26
N VAL A 375 -3.12 -1.79 17.01
CA VAL A 375 -3.16 -0.48 16.31
C VAL A 375 -3.24 -0.67 14.79
N ASP A 376 -2.67 -1.76 14.27
CA ASP A 376 -2.83 -2.18 12.87
C ASP A 376 -4.28 -2.65 12.59
N GLU A 377 -4.91 -3.35 13.53
CA GLU A 377 -6.29 -3.87 13.42
C GLU A 377 -7.37 -2.80 13.69
N VAL A 378 -7.12 -1.85 14.59
CA VAL A 378 -8.07 -0.77 14.92
C VAL A 378 -7.87 0.41 13.98
N ARG A 379 -8.53 0.34 12.82
CA ARG A 379 -8.99 1.54 12.11
C ARG A 379 -10.08 2.18 12.97
N ASP A 380 -9.71 3.12 13.82
CA ASP A 380 -10.49 4.34 14.10
C ASP A 380 -9.84 5.16 15.23
N PRO A 381 -9.48 6.43 14.99
CA PRO A 381 -9.37 7.38 16.08
C PRO A 381 -10.79 7.73 16.55
N ALA A 382 -11.07 7.38 17.82
CA ALA A 382 -12.22 7.81 18.63
C ALA A 382 -13.54 7.03 18.48
N ILE A 383 -13.68 5.96 19.27
CA ILE A 383 -14.84 5.86 20.15
C ILE A 383 -14.35 6.27 21.54
N MET A 384 -14.44 7.58 21.81
CA MET A 384 -14.58 8.10 23.17
C MET A 384 -16.03 7.82 23.58
N THR A 385 -16.30 6.64 24.12
CA THR A 385 -17.44 6.44 25.02
C THR A 385 -16.92 5.72 26.24
N GLY A 386 -16.98 6.40 27.38
CA GLY A 386 -16.67 5.81 28.67
C GLY A 386 -17.60 4.62 28.96
N GLY A 387 -17.09 3.66 29.73
CA GLY A 387 -17.87 2.52 30.19
C GLY A 387 -17.16 1.19 29.98
N SER A 388 -16.50 0.73 31.04
CA SER A 388 -16.41 -0.65 31.51
C SER A 388 -16.56 -1.83 30.51
N TYR A 389 -15.50 -2.66 30.48
CA TYR A 389 -15.48 -4.08 30.11
C TYR A 389 -16.03 -4.48 28.74
N ASP A 390 -15.15 -4.67 27.76
CA ASP A 390 -15.29 -5.81 26.84
C ASP A 390 -13.91 -6.28 26.33
N LEU A 391 -13.59 -7.52 26.69
CA LEU A 391 -12.38 -8.25 26.32
C LEU A 391 -12.72 -9.18 25.15
N SER A 392 -11.86 -9.14 24.13
CA SER A 392 -11.89 -9.90 22.87
C SER A 392 -12.70 -9.24 21.74
N GLY A 393 -11.99 -8.82 20.70
CA GLY A 393 -12.53 -8.23 19.48
C GLY A 393 -13.18 -9.24 18.55
N TYR A 394 -14.01 -10.13 19.10
CA TYR A 394 -14.94 -10.95 18.33
C TYR A 394 -16.31 -10.78 18.96
N THR A 395 -16.98 -9.68 18.62
CA THR A 395 -18.44 -9.64 18.73
C THR A 395 -18.98 -10.67 17.73
N ASN A 396 -19.71 -11.65 18.24
CA ASN A 396 -20.51 -12.58 17.44
C ASN A 396 -21.55 -11.78 16.66
N ILE A 397 -21.25 -11.44 15.42
CA ILE A 397 -22.23 -10.92 14.47
C ILE A 397 -22.26 -11.92 13.30
N GLU A 398 -23.16 -12.90 13.39
CA GLU A 398 -23.70 -13.47 12.17
C GLU A 398 -24.55 -12.38 11.51
N THR A 399 -24.08 -11.84 10.38
CA THR A 399 -24.92 -10.98 9.54
C THR A 399 -25.09 -11.63 8.17
N PRO A 400 -26.31 -12.03 7.81
CA PRO A 400 -26.61 -12.39 6.44
C PRO A 400 -26.41 -11.15 5.57
N TYR A 401 -25.86 -11.32 4.37
CA TYR A 401 -25.70 -10.30 3.34
C TYR A 401 -26.88 -9.32 3.33
N SER A 402 -26.73 -8.12 3.91
CA SER A 402 -27.76 -7.11 3.79
C SER A 402 -27.87 -6.66 2.33
N ALA A 403 -29.08 -6.44 1.85
CA ALA A 403 -29.38 -6.11 0.45
C ALA A 403 -28.85 -4.75 -0.02
N LEU A 404 -28.19 -3.98 0.85
CA LEU A 404 -27.75 -2.61 0.58
C LEU A 404 -26.23 -2.51 0.68
N PHE A 405 -25.58 -1.93 -0.33
CA PHE A 405 -24.17 -1.57 -0.31
C PHE A 405 -24.02 -0.23 0.40
N THR A 406 -23.42 -0.23 1.58
CA THR A 406 -23.47 0.91 2.53
C THR A 406 -22.16 1.70 2.60
N ALA A 407 -21.26 1.57 1.62
CA ALA A 407 -20.03 2.35 1.57
C ALA A 407 -20.31 3.76 1.01
N ASP A 408 -19.67 4.78 1.60
CA ASP A 408 -19.82 6.16 1.18
C ASP A 408 -19.40 6.29 -0.31
N ARG A 409 -20.27 6.89 -1.14
CA ARG A 409 -19.97 7.18 -2.55
C ARG A 409 -18.85 8.22 -2.64
N CYS A 410 -18.05 8.17 -3.72
CA CYS A 410 -17.27 9.34 -4.13
C CYS A 410 -18.24 10.49 -4.42
N VAL A 411 -18.21 11.54 -3.61
CA VAL A 411 -18.88 12.82 -3.89
C VAL A 411 -17.89 13.71 -4.62
#